data_AF-A0A6L8HXG0-F1
#
_entry.id   AF-A0A6L8HXG0-F1
#
_cell.length_a   1.000
_cell.length_b   1.000
_cell.length_c   1.000
_cell.angle_alpha   90.00
_cell.angle_beta   90.00
_cell.angle_gamma   90.00
#
_symmetry.space_group_name_H-M   'P 1'
#
loop_
_entity.id
_entity.type
_entity.pdbx_description
1 polymer ?
#
loop_
_entity_poly.entity_id
_entity_poly.type
_entity_poly.pdbx_seq_one_letter_code
_entity_poly.pdbx_strand_id
1 'polypeptide(L)'
;MQAPPSDAGWLEAAEALMNDQCWCWGQDVLYPRDNLLIRYGLERIGLPGPNGRTAGYTCSINDDGGVWLRGSGVLYSPGSGAGILLGRFDMRPRVTTPDLPPLETWLADGFGPFPLAAASERGVETARLLVPEVCAWIADYEHWIVETVGVEHREQCLQRWPKRQTPAEEFAQRWSALGRGFCSGAPS
;
A
#
# COMPACT_ATOMS: atom_id res chain seq x y z
N MET A 1 -14.55 -21.08 11.06
CA MET A 1 -14.13 -19.80 10.45
C MET A 1 -12.67 -19.94 10.08
N GLN A 2 -12.33 -20.01 8.78
CA GLN A 2 -10.93 -20.20 8.35
C GLN A 2 -10.14 -18.90 8.60
N ALA A 3 -8.83 -18.99 8.81
CA ALA A 3 -7.91 -17.85 8.80
C ALA A 3 -8.01 -17.11 7.45
N PRO A 4 -7.67 -15.81 7.34
CA PRO A 4 -7.55 -15.18 6.03
C PRO A 4 -6.45 -15.93 5.27
N PRO A 5 -6.52 -16.03 3.92
CA PRO A 5 -5.54 -16.78 3.17
C PRO A 5 -4.15 -16.19 3.44
N SER A 6 -3.40 -16.91 4.27
CA SER A 6 -1.95 -16.88 4.33
C SER A 6 -1.39 -17.91 3.35
N ASP A 7 -2.10 -18.17 2.25
CA ASP A 7 -1.64 -19.07 1.22
C ASP A 7 -0.36 -18.47 0.65
N ALA A 8 0.72 -19.24 0.71
CA ALA A 8 2.04 -18.76 0.33
C ALA A 8 2.05 -18.10 -1.06
N GLY A 9 1.21 -18.59 -1.99
CA GLY A 9 1.02 -18.01 -3.32
C GLY A 9 0.40 -16.61 -3.32
N TRP A 10 -0.58 -16.32 -2.43
CA TRP A 10 -1.12 -14.96 -2.31
C TRP A 10 -0.06 -14.00 -1.77
N LEU A 11 0.66 -14.40 -0.72
CA LEU A 11 1.71 -13.57 -0.11
C LEU A 11 2.83 -13.26 -1.10
N GLU A 12 3.30 -14.26 -1.85
CA GLU A 12 4.34 -14.08 -2.86
C GLU A 12 3.89 -13.11 -3.97
N ALA A 13 2.68 -13.29 -4.50
CA ALA A 13 2.12 -12.40 -5.51
C ALA A 13 1.92 -10.97 -4.98
N ALA A 14 1.44 -10.84 -3.75
CA ALA A 14 1.24 -9.56 -3.07
C ALA A 14 2.57 -8.82 -2.87
N GLU A 15 3.61 -9.51 -2.40
CA GLU A 15 4.94 -8.94 -2.13
C GLU A 15 5.61 -8.48 -3.41
N ALA A 16 5.54 -9.29 -4.47
CA ALA A 16 6.04 -8.90 -5.78
C ALA A 16 5.35 -7.64 -6.29
N LEU A 17 4.02 -7.59 -6.23
CA LEU A 17 3.26 -6.44 -6.72
C LEU A 17 3.50 -5.18 -5.87
N MET A 18 3.55 -5.30 -4.55
CA MET A 18 3.85 -4.18 -3.65
C MET A 18 5.27 -3.65 -3.86
N ASN A 19 6.24 -4.53 -4.11
CA ASN A 19 7.61 -4.12 -4.41
C ASN A 19 7.71 -3.34 -5.72
N ASP A 20 7.01 -3.76 -6.76
CA ASP A 20 6.91 -3.01 -8.02
C ASP A 20 6.17 -1.68 -7.81
N GLN A 21 5.10 -1.66 -7.01
CA GLN A 21 4.31 -0.48 -6.72
C GLN A 21 5.12 0.58 -5.96
N CYS A 22 5.89 0.18 -4.95
CA CYS A 22 6.78 1.08 -4.21
C CYS A 22 7.86 1.70 -5.11
N TRP A 23 8.36 0.95 -6.09
CA TRP A 23 9.26 1.50 -7.10
C TRP A 23 8.55 2.53 -7.98
N CYS A 24 7.36 2.21 -8.46
CA CYS A 24 6.53 3.08 -9.28
C CYS A 24 6.20 4.40 -8.59
N TRP A 25 5.76 4.37 -7.32
CA TRP A 25 5.58 5.59 -6.52
C TRP A 25 6.87 6.42 -6.41
N GLY A 26 8.03 5.78 -6.29
CA GLY A 26 9.31 6.46 -6.31
C GLY A 26 9.59 7.19 -7.64
N GLN A 27 9.21 6.59 -8.77
CA GLN A 27 9.32 7.24 -10.08
C GLN A 27 8.28 8.35 -10.27
N ASP A 28 7.08 8.17 -9.71
CA ASP A 28 5.98 9.13 -9.77
C ASP A 28 6.32 10.44 -9.04
N VAL A 29 7.11 10.35 -7.96
CA VAL A 29 7.71 11.51 -7.26
C VAL A 29 8.71 12.26 -8.15
N LEU A 30 9.41 11.54 -9.02
CA LEU A 30 10.45 12.08 -9.91
C LEU A 30 9.91 12.47 -11.29
N TYR A 31 8.59 12.44 -11.49
CA TYR A 31 8.00 12.70 -12.79
C TYR A 31 8.37 14.13 -13.28
N PRO A 32 8.83 14.30 -14.54
CA PRO A 32 9.56 15.50 -14.96
C PRO A 32 8.81 16.84 -14.85
N ARG A 33 7.48 16.82 -14.80
CA ARG A 33 6.66 18.04 -14.79
C ARG A 33 6.09 18.36 -13.41
N ASP A 34 5.77 17.33 -12.64
CA ASP A 34 5.14 17.49 -11.33
C ASP A 34 5.23 16.18 -10.55
N ASN A 35 5.12 16.23 -9.23
CA ASN A 35 5.03 15.04 -8.41
C ASN A 35 3.63 14.43 -8.57
N LEU A 36 3.53 13.26 -9.21
CA LEU A 36 2.23 12.66 -9.53
C LEU A 36 1.43 12.24 -8.28
N LEU A 37 2.11 11.92 -7.17
CA LEU A 37 1.41 11.69 -5.89
C LEU A 37 0.73 12.97 -5.40
N ILE A 38 1.41 14.11 -5.50
CA ILE A 38 0.82 15.40 -5.11
C ILE A 38 -0.31 15.78 -6.05
N ARG A 39 -0.14 15.58 -7.36
CA ARG A 39 -1.17 15.87 -8.35
C ARG A 39 -2.42 14.97 -8.21
N TYR A 40 -2.26 13.74 -7.72
CA TYR A 40 -3.38 12.87 -7.38
C TYR A 40 -4.16 13.35 -6.15
N GLY A 41 -3.52 14.14 -5.28
CA GLY A 41 -4.12 14.71 -4.07
C GLY A 41 -3.40 14.32 -2.77
N LEU A 42 -2.20 13.74 -2.82
CA LEU A 42 -1.42 13.47 -1.62
C LEU A 42 -0.62 14.70 -1.19
N GLU A 43 -0.49 14.86 0.11
CA GLU A 43 0.38 15.83 0.75
C GLU A 43 1.71 15.18 1.11
N ARG A 44 2.81 15.91 0.91
CA ARG A 44 4.13 15.46 1.32
C ARG A 44 4.34 15.75 2.80
N ILE A 45 4.61 14.71 3.57
CA ILE A 45 4.94 14.81 4.99
C ILE A 45 6.44 14.58 5.21
N GLY A 46 7.06 15.46 6.01
CA GLY A 46 8.47 15.35 6.36
C GLY A 46 8.63 14.49 7.61
N LEU A 47 9.26 13.32 7.48
CA LEU A 47 9.40 12.37 8.58
C LEU A 47 10.82 12.36 9.12
N PRO A 48 11.07 12.22 10.43
CA PRO A 48 12.40 11.93 10.96
C PRO A 48 12.99 10.68 10.27
N GLY A 49 14.28 10.65 10.02
CA GLY A 49 14.95 9.50 9.42
C GLY A 49 16.45 9.47 9.70
N PRO A 50 17.12 8.30 9.55
CA PRO A 50 18.51 8.11 9.96
C PRO A 50 19.51 9.06 9.29
N ASN A 51 19.15 9.58 8.10
CA ASN A 51 19.98 10.49 7.29
C ASN A 51 19.31 11.87 7.06
N GLY A 52 18.36 12.26 7.93
CA GLY A 52 17.50 13.43 7.74
C GLY A 52 16.09 13.08 7.29
N ARG A 53 15.29 14.10 6.95
CA ARG A 53 13.85 13.93 6.71
C ARG A 53 13.60 12.95 5.55
N THR A 54 12.99 11.79 5.83
CA THR A 54 12.46 10.91 4.78
C THR A 54 11.09 11.43 4.34
N ALA A 55 10.80 11.40 3.04
CA ALA A 55 9.51 11.84 2.54
C ALA A 55 8.49 10.70 2.67
N GLY A 56 7.41 10.95 3.40
CA GLY A 56 6.16 10.21 3.28
C GLY A 56 5.15 11.00 2.47
N TYR A 57 4.07 10.35 2.06
CA TYR A 57 2.93 10.99 1.42
C TYR A 57 1.65 10.56 2.08
N THR A 58 0.65 11.43 2.14
CA THR A 58 -0.65 11.10 2.71
C THR A 58 -1.79 11.77 2.00
N CYS A 59 -2.96 11.13 1.96
CA CYS A 59 -4.21 11.79 1.60
C CYS A 59 -5.30 11.36 2.57
N SER A 60 -6.19 12.29 2.90
CA SER A 60 -7.43 11.98 3.61
C SER A 60 -8.40 11.24 2.70
N ILE A 61 -9.03 10.19 3.23
CA ILE A 61 -10.17 9.51 2.58
C ILE A 61 -11.49 10.14 3.06
N ASN A 62 -11.52 10.55 4.33
CA ASN A 62 -12.61 11.23 5.01
C ASN A 62 -12.02 12.02 6.21
N ASP A 63 -12.87 12.51 7.12
CA ASP A 63 -12.46 13.41 8.22
C ASP A 63 -11.45 12.77 9.19
N ASP A 64 -11.46 11.44 9.34
CA ASP A 64 -10.68 10.70 10.34
C ASP A 64 -9.85 9.54 9.76
N GLY A 65 -9.89 9.35 8.44
CA GLY A 65 -9.25 8.25 7.71
C GLY A 65 -8.34 8.76 6.60
N GLY A 66 -7.40 7.91 6.19
CA GLY A 66 -6.39 8.29 5.21
C GLY A 66 -5.54 7.14 4.72
N VAL A 67 -4.70 7.49 3.75
CA VAL A 67 -3.63 6.64 3.24
C VAL A 67 -2.30 7.29 3.56
N TRP A 68 -1.31 6.47 3.92
CA TRP A 68 0.06 6.89 4.16
C TRP A 68 1.02 6.02 3.39
N LEU A 69 1.77 6.64 2.49
CA LEU A 69 2.78 5.99 1.66
C LEU A 69 4.18 6.30 2.16
N ARG A 70 5.03 5.28 2.15
CA ARG A 70 6.48 5.40 2.31
C ARG A 70 7.16 4.38 1.40
N GLY A 71 8.45 4.56 1.11
CA GLY A 71 9.21 3.60 0.28
C GLY A 71 9.27 2.16 0.82
N SER A 72 8.78 1.94 2.04
CA SER A 72 8.68 0.65 2.72
C SER A 72 7.27 0.03 2.72
N GLY A 73 6.23 0.71 2.25
CA GLY A 73 4.86 0.17 2.15
C GLY A 73 3.76 1.21 2.38
N VAL A 74 2.56 0.72 2.72
CA VAL A 74 1.35 1.53 2.87
C VAL A 74 0.66 1.25 4.20
N LEU A 75 0.16 2.31 4.83
CA LEU A 75 -0.84 2.25 5.89
C LEU A 75 -2.14 2.82 5.33
N TYR A 76 -3.25 2.13 5.59
CA TYR A 76 -4.59 2.54 5.19
C TYR A 76 -5.51 2.51 6.41
N SER A 77 -6.29 3.57 6.63
CA SER A 77 -7.32 3.59 7.66
C SER A 77 -8.59 4.25 7.11
N PRO A 78 -9.77 3.62 7.23
CA PRO A 78 -11.01 4.23 6.80
C PRO A 78 -11.62 5.21 7.81
N GLY A 79 -10.99 5.45 8.98
CA GLY A 79 -11.52 6.37 10.00
C GLY A 79 -11.06 6.09 11.42
N SER A 80 -11.87 6.47 12.42
CA SER A 80 -11.68 6.33 13.88
C SER A 80 -11.64 4.88 14.40
N GLY A 81 -11.23 3.94 13.57
CA GLY A 81 -11.12 2.52 13.85
C GLY A 81 -9.71 1.99 13.65
N ALA A 82 -9.64 0.68 13.44
CA ALA A 82 -8.41 0.02 13.05
C ALA A 82 -8.09 0.33 11.58
N GLY A 83 -6.80 0.43 11.29
CA GLY A 83 -6.21 0.49 9.96
C GLY A 83 -5.41 -0.77 9.66
N ILE A 84 -4.89 -0.85 8.43
CA ILE A 84 -4.10 -1.96 7.95
C ILE A 84 -2.76 -1.48 7.39
N LEU A 85 -1.72 -2.18 7.80
CA LEU A 85 -0.35 -1.96 7.38
C LEU A 85 0.10 -3.10 6.47
N LEU A 86 0.52 -2.75 5.25
CA LEU A 86 1.07 -3.67 4.25
C LEU A 86 2.50 -3.24 3.89
N GLY A 87 3.46 -4.15 4.10
CA GLY A 87 4.88 -3.88 3.89
C GLY A 87 5.36 -4.27 2.51
N ARG A 88 6.36 -3.54 2.00
CA ARG A 88 6.99 -3.80 0.69
C ARG A 88 7.57 -5.21 0.53
N PHE A 89 8.10 -5.77 1.62
CA PHE A 89 8.75 -7.09 1.65
C PHE A 89 8.10 -8.04 2.67
N ASP A 90 6.94 -7.66 3.19
CA ASP A 90 6.14 -8.47 4.12
C ASP A 90 4.69 -8.03 4.00
N MET A 91 3.95 -8.75 3.15
CA MET A 91 2.54 -8.46 2.87
C MET A 91 1.59 -9.15 3.84
N ARG A 92 2.11 -9.72 4.94
CA ARG A 92 1.26 -10.19 6.04
C ARG A 92 0.48 -8.98 6.58
N PRO A 93 -0.86 -8.99 6.52
CA PRO A 93 -1.64 -7.83 6.95
C PRO A 93 -1.46 -7.59 8.45
N ARG A 94 -1.07 -6.36 8.79
CA ARG A 94 -0.78 -5.95 10.16
C ARG A 94 -1.83 -4.93 10.60
N VAL A 95 -2.77 -5.38 11.43
CA VAL A 95 -3.89 -4.54 11.90
C VAL A 95 -3.45 -3.63 13.03
N THR A 96 -3.77 -2.36 12.89
CA THR A 96 -3.49 -1.31 13.88
C THR A 96 -4.57 -1.37 14.98
N THR A 97 -4.20 -1.25 16.25
CA THR A 97 -5.18 -1.11 17.35
C THR A 97 -5.70 0.34 17.43
N PRO A 98 -6.94 0.56 17.91
CA PRO A 98 -7.49 1.91 18.10
C PRO A 98 -6.61 2.81 18.99
N ASP A 99 -5.87 2.21 19.92
CA ASP A 99 -5.01 2.91 20.89
C ASP A 99 -3.57 3.13 20.38
N LEU A 100 -3.30 2.97 19.08
CA LEU A 100 -1.94 3.16 18.58
C LEU A 100 -1.48 4.61 18.76
N PRO A 101 -0.18 4.81 19.00
CA PRO A 101 0.38 6.14 19.05
C PRO A 101 0.14 6.85 17.71
N PRO A 102 0.17 8.20 17.71
CA PRO A 102 -0.05 8.99 16.51
C PRO A 102 0.73 8.41 15.35
N LEU A 103 0.12 8.41 14.16
CA LEU A 103 0.74 8.07 12.89
C LEU A 103 2.22 8.51 12.77
N GLU A 104 2.58 9.65 13.34
CA GLU A 104 3.94 10.18 13.47
C GLU A 104 4.94 9.16 14.04
N THR A 105 4.56 8.34 15.02
CA THR A 105 5.39 7.28 15.61
C THR A 105 5.59 6.12 14.62
N TRP A 106 4.55 5.74 13.88
CA TRP A 106 4.68 4.76 12.78
C TRP A 106 5.61 5.26 11.68
N LEU A 107 5.49 6.54 11.34
CA LEU A 107 6.31 7.21 10.32
C LEU A 107 7.78 7.38 10.75
N ALA A 108 8.05 7.59 12.04
CA ALA A 108 9.39 7.79 12.60
C ALA A 108 10.18 6.47 12.75
N ASP A 109 9.57 5.43 13.32
CA ASP A 109 10.27 4.17 13.65
C ASP A 109 10.30 3.17 12.49
N GLY A 110 9.52 3.44 11.42
CA GLY A 110 9.34 2.50 10.32
C GLY A 110 8.52 1.27 10.73
N PHE A 111 8.69 0.17 10.01
CA PHE A 111 8.01 -1.10 10.27
C PHE A 111 8.62 -1.88 11.46
N GLY A 112 9.02 -1.18 12.53
CA GLY A 112 9.51 -1.77 13.77
C GLY A 112 8.48 -2.72 14.42
N PRO A 113 8.84 -3.37 15.54
CA PRO A 113 7.96 -4.31 16.24
C PRO A 113 6.83 -3.56 16.97
N PHE A 114 5.87 -3.03 16.21
CA PHE A 114 4.65 -2.47 16.77
C PHE A 114 3.74 -3.58 17.29
N PRO A 115 2.98 -3.33 18.37
CA PRO A 115 1.95 -4.26 18.83
C PRO A 115 0.82 -4.28 17.79
N LEU A 116 0.87 -5.29 16.91
CA LEU A 116 -0.09 -5.48 15.84
C LEU A 116 -1.05 -6.60 16.24
N ALA A 117 -2.35 -6.38 16.04
CA ALA A 117 -3.39 -7.33 16.45
C ALA A 117 -3.51 -8.56 15.52
N ALA A 118 -2.50 -8.81 14.67
CA ALA A 118 -2.55 -9.71 13.52
C ALA A 118 -2.90 -11.17 13.86
N ALA A 119 -2.78 -11.59 15.13
CA ALA A 119 -3.08 -12.95 15.58
C ALA A 119 -4.44 -13.11 16.28
N SER A 120 -5.24 -12.04 16.42
CA SER A 120 -6.58 -12.13 17.02
C SER A 120 -7.65 -12.41 15.96
N GLU A 121 -8.73 -13.10 16.34
CA GLU A 121 -9.90 -13.34 15.46
C GLU A 121 -10.47 -12.03 14.91
N ARG A 122 -10.53 -10.99 15.76
CA ARG A 122 -10.91 -9.63 15.37
C ARG A 122 -9.94 -9.01 14.37
N GLY A 123 -8.64 -9.22 14.53
CA GLY A 123 -7.62 -8.76 13.58
C GLY A 123 -7.75 -9.46 12.22
N VAL A 124 -8.07 -10.74 12.20
CA VAL A 124 -8.37 -11.48 10.96
C VAL A 124 -9.58 -10.89 10.24
N GLU A 125 -10.66 -10.61 10.97
CA GLU A 125 -11.86 -10.00 10.41
C GLU A 125 -11.59 -8.59 9.87
N THR A 126 -10.90 -7.75 10.63
CA THR A 126 -10.48 -6.42 10.18
C THR A 126 -9.60 -6.52 8.92
N ALA A 127 -8.63 -7.43 8.86
CA ALA A 127 -7.82 -7.60 7.66
C ALA A 127 -8.67 -7.99 6.44
N ARG A 128 -9.68 -8.84 6.61
CA ARG A 128 -10.60 -9.24 5.52
C ARG A 128 -11.40 -8.08 4.95
N LEU A 129 -11.68 -7.07 5.77
CA LEU A 129 -12.37 -5.85 5.34
C LEU A 129 -11.39 -4.87 4.68
N LEU A 130 -10.23 -4.62 5.29
CA LEU A 130 -9.36 -3.52 4.90
C LEU A 130 -8.37 -3.85 3.77
N VAL A 131 -7.93 -5.12 3.62
CA VAL A 131 -7.02 -5.49 2.52
C VAL A 131 -7.65 -5.26 1.15
N PRO A 132 -8.91 -5.65 0.87
CA PRO A 132 -9.57 -5.31 -0.38
C PRO A 132 -9.69 -3.80 -0.62
N GLU A 133 -9.98 -3.03 0.43
CA GLU A 133 -10.12 -1.56 0.32
C GLU A 133 -8.81 -0.89 -0.05
N VAL A 134 -7.69 -1.24 0.60
CA VAL A 134 -6.38 -0.69 0.22
C VAL A 134 -5.95 -1.16 -1.17
N CYS A 135 -6.24 -2.42 -1.55
CA CYS A 135 -5.97 -2.89 -2.90
C CYS A 135 -6.79 -2.13 -3.96
N ALA A 136 -8.06 -1.83 -3.67
CA ALA A 136 -8.91 -1.02 -4.55
C ALA A 136 -8.37 0.41 -4.67
N TRP A 137 -7.98 1.04 -3.56
CA TRP A 137 -7.38 2.37 -3.58
C TRP A 137 -6.10 2.43 -4.44
N ILE A 138 -5.21 1.43 -4.32
CA ILE A 138 -4.01 1.37 -5.16
C ILE A 138 -4.39 1.16 -6.64
N ALA A 139 -5.39 0.33 -6.92
CA ALA A 139 -5.88 0.14 -8.28
C ALA A 139 -6.46 1.43 -8.88
N ASP A 140 -7.22 2.20 -8.11
CA ASP A 140 -7.79 3.48 -8.55
C ASP A 140 -6.68 4.51 -8.84
N TYR A 141 -5.64 4.55 -8.00
CA TYR A 141 -4.44 5.34 -8.27
C TYR A 141 -3.77 4.95 -9.60
N GLU A 142 -3.61 3.66 -9.87
CA GLU A 142 -2.99 3.19 -11.11
C GLU A 142 -3.85 3.45 -12.36
N HIS A 143 -5.18 3.35 -12.26
CA HIS A 143 -6.07 3.81 -13.34
C HIS A 143 -5.89 5.30 -13.61
N TRP A 144 -5.87 6.11 -12.56
CA TRP A 144 -5.66 7.55 -12.69
C TRP A 144 -4.31 7.89 -13.33
N ILE A 145 -3.25 7.14 -13.03
CA ILE A 145 -1.94 7.31 -13.70
C ILE A 145 -2.08 7.09 -15.20
N VAL A 146 -2.69 5.98 -15.62
CA VAL A 146 -2.89 5.68 -17.04
C VAL A 146 -3.72 6.76 -17.73
N GLU A 147 -4.81 7.21 -17.10
CA GLU A 147 -5.67 8.27 -17.62
C GLU A 147 -4.95 9.63 -17.71
N THR A 148 -4.05 9.91 -16.77
CA THR A 148 -3.44 11.25 -16.62
C THR A 148 -2.15 11.43 -17.43
N VAL A 149 -1.32 10.38 -17.51
CA VAL A 149 0.01 10.45 -18.14
C VAL A 149 0.29 9.35 -19.16
N GLY A 150 -0.66 8.43 -19.38
CA GLY A 150 -0.53 7.32 -20.32
C GLY A 150 0.13 6.08 -19.70
N VAL A 151 -0.17 4.92 -20.28
CA VAL A 151 0.41 3.62 -19.85
C VAL A 151 1.92 3.57 -20.07
N GLU A 152 2.42 4.31 -21.06
CA GLU A 152 3.83 4.36 -21.43
C GLU A 152 4.71 4.87 -20.28
N HIS A 153 4.19 5.74 -19.42
CA HIS A 153 4.89 6.17 -18.21
C HIS A 153 5.17 4.98 -17.30
N ARG A 154 4.17 4.13 -17.07
CA ARG A 154 4.30 2.96 -16.21
C ARG A 154 5.19 1.89 -16.84
N GLU A 155 5.12 1.70 -18.17
CA GLU A 155 6.05 0.86 -18.91
C GLU A 155 7.50 1.31 -18.73
N GLN A 156 7.78 2.62 -18.90
CA GLN A 156 9.13 3.16 -18.72
C GLN A 156 9.64 2.98 -17.29
N CYS A 157 8.76 3.18 -16.29
CA CYS A 157 9.09 2.94 -14.89
C CYS A 157 9.48 1.47 -14.65
N LEU A 158 8.66 0.54 -15.13
CA LEU A 158 8.86 -0.90 -14.92
C LEU A 158 10.02 -1.46 -15.74
N GLN A 159 10.28 -0.95 -16.96
CA GLN A 159 11.45 -1.34 -17.76
C GLN A 159 12.77 -1.08 -17.03
N ARG A 160 12.83 0.01 -16.26
CA ARG A 160 13.99 0.38 -15.43
C ARG A 160 14.08 -0.42 -14.12
N TRP A 161 13.08 -1.25 -13.83
CA TRP A 161 13.03 -2.08 -12.63
C TRP A 161 13.43 -3.52 -12.95
N PRO A 162 14.61 -4.00 -12.51
CA PRO A 162 15.09 -5.35 -12.85
C PRO A 162 14.24 -6.46 -12.26
N LYS A 163 13.49 -6.16 -11.19
CA LYS A 163 12.69 -7.11 -10.43
C LYS A 163 11.22 -7.13 -10.87
N ARG A 164 10.88 -6.46 -11.97
CA ARG A 164 9.49 -6.36 -12.46
C ARG A 164 8.88 -7.76 -12.64
N GLN A 165 7.64 -7.92 -12.22
CA GLN A 165 6.88 -9.15 -12.44
C GLN A 165 5.55 -8.93 -13.16
N THR A 166 5.07 -7.68 -13.21
CA THR A 166 3.75 -7.34 -13.76
C THR A 166 3.87 -6.40 -14.96
N PRO A 167 3.17 -6.68 -16.08
CA PRO A 167 3.04 -5.72 -17.18
C PRO A 167 2.31 -4.45 -16.75
N ALA A 168 2.66 -3.31 -17.37
CA ALA A 168 2.06 -2.01 -17.03
C ALA A 168 0.54 -1.98 -17.20
N GLU A 169 0.02 -2.60 -18.26
CA GLU A 169 -1.41 -2.67 -18.58
C GLU A 169 -2.22 -3.46 -17.54
N GLU A 170 -1.60 -4.44 -16.89
CA GLU A 170 -2.27 -5.31 -15.92
C GLU A 170 -2.21 -4.76 -14.49
N PHE A 171 -1.45 -3.70 -14.24
CA PHE A 171 -1.02 -3.33 -12.89
C PHE A 171 -2.20 -3.02 -11.96
N ALA A 172 -3.15 -2.21 -12.42
CA ALA A 172 -4.38 -1.90 -11.68
C ALA A 172 -5.30 -3.13 -11.52
N GLN A 173 -5.39 -3.96 -12.56
CA GLN A 173 -6.20 -5.18 -12.53
C GLN A 173 -5.65 -6.21 -11.54
N ARG A 174 -4.32 -6.35 -11.44
CA ARG A 174 -3.67 -7.26 -10.49
C ARG A 174 -3.92 -6.84 -9.05
N TRP A 175 -3.88 -5.55 -8.73
CA TRP A 175 -4.28 -5.06 -7.40
C TRP A 175 -5.73 -5.41 -7.07
N SER A 176 -6.63 -5.16 -8.02
CA SER A 176 -8.05 -5.51 -7.86
C SER A 176 -8.25 -7.02 -7.65
N ALA A 177 -7.50 -7.85 -8.37
CA ALA A 177 -7.55 -9.32 -8.23
C ALA A 177 -7.00 -9.78 -6.88
N LEU A 178 -5.91 -9.19 -6.39
CA LEU A 178 -5.32 -9.46 -5.07
C LEU A 178 -6.31 -9.21 -3.94
N GLY A 179 -7.02 -8.08 -3.98
CA GLY A 179 -8.07 -7.75 -3.02
C GLY A 179 -9.20 -8.78 -3.00
N ARG A 180 -9.73 -9.17 -4.18
CA ARG A 180 -10.76 -10.22 -4.28
C ARG A 180 -10.27 -11.58 -3.81
N GLY A 181 -9.04 -11.95 -4.15
CA GLY A 181 -8.40 -13.20 -3.74
C GLY A 181 -8.27 -13.32 -2.23
N PHE A 182 -8.00 -12.19 -1.55
CA PHE A 182 -7.89 -12.16 -0.09
C PHE A 182 -9.20 -12.51 0.63
N CYS A 183 -10.35 -12.04 0.12
CA CYS A 183 -11.67 -12.39 0.68
C CYS A 183 -12.07 -13.84 0.40
N SER A 184 -11.65 -14.36 -0.76
CA SER A 184 -12.20 -15.61 -1.30
C SER A 184 -11.61 -16.86 -0.64
N GLY A 185 -10.46 -16.75 0.06
CA GLY A 185 -9.79 -17.89 0.68
C GLY A 185 -9.46 -19.03 -0.28
N ALA A 186 -9.47 -18.75 -1.59
CA ALA A 186 -9.40 -19.77 -2.62
C ALA A 186 -7.94 -19.88 -3.10
N PRO A 187 -7.33 -21.08 -3.03
CA PRO A 187 -6.10 -21.33 -3.73
C PRO A 187 -6.36 -21.19 -5.22
N SER A 188 -5.52 -20.40 -5.89
CA SER A 188 -5.36 -20.43 -7.35
C SER A 188 -4.92 -21.80 -7.82
#